data_AF-A0A9D2INP3-F1
#
_entry.id   AF-A0A9D2INP3-F1
#
_cell.length_a   1.000
_cell.length_b   1.000
_cell.length_c   1.000
_cell.angle_alpha   90.00
_cell.angle_beta   90.00
_cell.angle_gamma   90.00
#
_symmetry.space_group_name_H-M   'P 1'
#
loop_
_entity.id
_entity.type
_entity.pdbx_description
1 polymer ?
#
loop_
_entity_poly.entity_id
_entity_poly.type
_entity_poly.pdbx_seq_one_letter_code
_entity_poly.pdbx_strand_id
1 'polypeptide(L)'
;MVKMLVLVRHGEPEATSPTGSDLDRRLTNSGVRSLRAGYPRTFALLGDKPHVSVWSSPAVRALETADVVAAAVGVEDIEVRQSLYAQDSAAFLAELEATDASCVIAVGHAPFVDTLAARLVGTCPPFGKGTVAAIDLPEGPARRGVLRWFVAGPECASWEELAVVERALAASATDLVGSAKAFLASPDEPDGLLEFRVAIRRVRSLLQFLAPWQAKKQNRRCEHVLKELQAASARLRALDILSDAVDGLVESGELGENCLLPMACAKERALECSSLVTLMRKRHAAKDLKRLARDLASLSWKARIAERGLTAEDFRERFDAQFNEVDEDLFGLDLRDGDAVYVARRDTKEMRYVAERLGEVLGPDRAQMGEYLDEIQRELGALSDARSNKQLAEDCAKSPRFRGVRADLGVVARDQAEVVSAITSGMERREADGRSARTPEEDEEE
;
A
#
# COMPACT_ATOMS: atom_id res chain seq x y z
N MET A 1 -29.77 -40.85 -9.78
CA MET A 1 -30.69 -39.96 -9.05
C MET A 1 -29.93 -39.22 -7.97
N VAL A 2 -30.02 -37.90 -7.99
CA VAL A 2 -29.36 -36.99 -7.05
C VAL A 2 -29.90 -37.21 -5.64
N LYS A 3 -29.00 -37.52 -4.70
CA LYS A 3 -29.30 -37.69 -3.27
C LYS A 3 -28.88 -36.48 -2.45
N MET A 4 -28.03 -35.62 -3.00
CA MET A 4 -27.55 -34.40 -2.36
C MET A 4 -27.43 -33.28 -3.39
N LEU A 5 -28.01 -32.13 -3.06
CA LEU A 5 -27.88 -30.90 -3.82
C LEU A 5 -27.13 -29.88 -2.98
N VAL A 6 -26.03 -29.35 -3.50
CA VAL A 6 -25.28 -28.26 -2.90
C VAL A 6 -25.52 -26.99 -3.71
N LEU A 7 -26.22 -26.03 -3.15
CA LEU A 7 -26.46 -24.74 -3.78
C LEU A 7 -25.35 -23.76 -3.41
N VAL A 8 -24.83 -23.06 -4.40
CA VAL A 8 -23.78 -22.04 -4.24
C VAL A 8 -24.25 -20.75 -4.89
N ARG A 9 -24.22 -19.63 -4.15
CA ARG A 9 -24.31 -18.31 -4.78
C ARG A 9 -22.91 -17.90 -5.26
N HIS A 10 -22.81 -17.34 -6.47
CA HIS A 10 -21.55 -16.80 -6.98
C HIS A 10 -20.85 -15.86 -5.97
N GLY A 11 -19.52 -15.77 -6.04
CA GLY A 11 -18.71 -14.84 -5.24
C GLY A 11 -18.87 -13.37 -5.60
N GLU A 12 -18.07 -12.50 -4.98
CA GLU A 12 -18.08 -11.04 -5.19
C GLU A 12 -17.77 -10.66 -6.64
N PRO A 13 -18.72 -10.11 -7.42
CA PRO A 13 -18.49 -9.71 -8.79
C PRO A 13 -17.99 -8.27 -8.91
N GLU A 14 -17.29 -7.96 -9.99
CA GLU A 14 -16.97 -6.58 -10.38
C GLU A 14 -18.26 -5.75 -10.51
N ALA A 15 -18.18 -4.46 -10.21
CA ALA A 15 -19.33 -3.55 -10.32
C ALA A 15 -19.82 -3.44 -11.77
N THR A 16 -18.88 -3.38 -12.72
CA THR A 16 -19.13 -3.29 -14.16
C THR A 16 -18.13 -4.18 -14.91
N SER A 17 -18.52 -4.68 -16.07
CA SER A 17 -17.63 -5.42 -16.97
C SER A 17 -17.03 -4.47 -18.02
N PRO A 18 -15.89 -4.81 -18.65
CA PRO A 18 -15.32 -4.03 -19.74
C PRO A 18 -16.26 -3.90 -20.96
N THR A 19 -17.16 -4.86 -21.15
CA THR A 19 -18.15 -4.88 -22.25
C THR A 19 -19.46 -4.18 -21.88
N GLY A 20 -19.69 -3.87 -20.60
CA GLY A 20 -20.96 -3.36 -20.07
C GLY A 20 -22.05 -4.44 -19.90
N SER A 21 -21.81 -5.69 -20.33
CA SER A 21 -22.75 -6.80 -20.17
C SER A 21 -22.69 -7.39 -18.75
N ASP A 22 -23.85 -7.66 -18.13
CA ASP A 22 -23.89 -8.31 -16.80
C ASP A 22 -23.30 -9.73 -16.83
N LEU A 23 -23.51 -10.47 -17.93
CA LEU A 23 -22.99 -11.83 -18.10
C LEU A 23 -21.47 -11.87 -18.03
N ASP A 24 -20.80 -10.81 -18.48
CA ASP A 24 -19.35 -10.74 -18.59
C ASP A 24 -18.66 -10.22 -17.32
N ARG A 25 -19.45 -9.87 -16.28
CA ARG A 25 -18.89 -9.44 -15.00
C ARG A 25 -18.12 -10.60 -14.37
N ARG A 26 -16.83 -10.38 -14.15
CA ARG A 26 -15.94 -11.31 -13.46
C ARG A 26 -16.09 -11.20 -11.96
N LEU A 27 -15.53 -12.14 -11.23
CA LEU A 27 -15.24 -11.98 -9.81
C LEU A 27 -14.17 -10.90 -9.62
N THR A 28 -14.28 -10.13 -8.52
CA THR A 28 -13.19 -9.26 -8.09
C THR A 28 -11.98 -10.11 -7.68
N ASN A 29 -10.77 -9.52 -7.74
CA ASN A 29 -9.57 -10.20 -7.23
C ASN A 29 -9.71 -10.61 -5.75
N SER A 30 -10.36 -9.79 -4.93
CA SER A 30 -10.66 -10.12 -3.53
C SER A 30 -11.66 -11.28 -3.43
N GLY A 31 -12.71 -11.28 -4.25
CA GLY A 31 -13.68 -12.37 -4.35
C GLY A 31 -13.04 -13.71 -4.71
N VAL A 32 -12.18 -13.76 -5.73
CA VAL A 32 -11.47 -15.01 -6.08
C VAL A 32 -10.58 -15.48 -4.93
N ARG A 33 -9.86 -14.57 -4.27
CA ARG A 33 -8.96 -14.91 -3.15
C ARG A 33 -9.75 -15.44 -1.94
N SER A 34 -10.87 -14.81 -1.58
CA SER A 34 -11.69 -15.21 -0.44
C SER A 34 -12.32 -16.59 -0.66
N LEU A 35 -12.82 -16.87 -1.86
CA LEU A 35 -13.34 -18.19 -2.21
C LEU A 35 -12.25 -19.27 -2.13
N ARG A 36 -11.07 -19.02 -2.72
CA ARG A 36 -9.95 -19.98 -2.68
C ARG A 36 -9.46 -20.27 -1.27
N ALA A 37 -9.56 -19.30 -0.35
CA ALA A 37 -9.22 -19.49 1.05
C ALA A 37 -10.29 -20.27 1.83
N GLY A 38 -11.58 -19.99 1.59
CA GLY A 38 -12.68 -20.57 2.35
C GLY A 38 -13.17 -21.93 1.84
N TYR A 39 -13.27 -22.10 0.53
CA TYR A 39 -13.93 -23.24 -0.11
C TYR A 39 -13.30 -24.59 0.21
N PRO A 40 -11.97 -24.76 0.32
CA PRO A 40 -11.39 -26.04 0.74
C PRO A 40 -11.95 -26.54 2.08
N ARG A 41 -12.15 -25.65 3.06
CA ARG A 41 -12.74 -26.02 4.37
C ARG A 41 -14.24 -26.28 4.26
N THR A 42 -14.96 -25.47 3.50
CA THR A 42 -16.40 -25.64 3.28
C THR A 42 -16.71 -26.97 2.60
N PHE A 43 -16.01 -27.30 1.51
CA PHE A 43 -16.27 -28.50 0.73
C PHE A 43 -15.70 -29.77 1.37
N ALA A 44 -14.75 -29.66 2.31
CA ALA A 44 -14.37 -30.79 3.17
C ALA A 44 -15.56 -31.37 3.98
N LEU A 45 -16.62 -30.58 4.22
CA LEU A 45 -17.85 -31.05 4.89
C LEU A 45 -18.66 -32.04 4.04
N LEU A 46 -18.37 -32.18 2.75
CA LEU A 46 -18.98 -33.21 1.91
C LEU A 46 -18.53 -34.62 2.33
N GLY A 47 -17.31 -34.74 2.86
CA GLY A 47 -16.64 -36.02 3.09
C GLY A 47 -16.39 -36.80 1.80
N ASP A 48 -16.12 -38.09 1.93
CA ASP A 48 -15.87 -38.98 0.79
C ASP A 48 -17.19 -39.34 0.09
N LYS A 49 -17.63 -38.48 -0.84
CA LYS A 49 -18.83 -38.69 -1.65
C LYS A 49 -18.46 -39.23 -3.04
N PRO A 50 -18.94 -40.42 -3.44
CA PRO A 50 -18.74 -40.91 -4.81
C PRO A 50 -19.65 -40.15 -5.79
N HIS A 51 -19.09 -39.70 -6.93
CA HIS A 51 -19.79 -39.05 -8.05
C HIS A 51 -20.40 -37.68 -7.74
N VAL A 52 -19.53 -36.66 -7.61
CA VAL A 52 -19.89 -35.25 -7.56
C VAL A 52 -19.88 -34.67 -8.97
N SER A 53 -20.95 -33.98 -9.38
CA SER A 53 -20.96 -33.14 -10.60
C SER A 53 -21.07 -31.66 -10.23
N VAL A 54 -20.29 -30.81 -10.90
CA VAL A 54 -20.28 -29.36 -10.69
C VAL A 54 -21.02 -28.69 -11.84
N TRP A 55 -22.10 -27.98 -11.52
CA TRP A 55 -22.94 -27.25 -12.46
C TRP A 55 -22.78 -25.75 -12.26
N SER A 56 -22.80 -24.99 -13.35
CA SER A 56 -22.70 -23.54 -13.30
C SER A 56 -23.70 -22.85 -14.22
N SER A 57 -24.19 -21.69 -13.77
CA SER A 57 -24.73 -20.68 -14.67
C SER A 57 -23.69 -20.23 -15.71
N PRO A 58 -24.08 -19.88 -16.95
CA PRO A 58 -23.17 -19.34 -17.97
C PRO A 58 -22.56 -17.96 -17.65
N ALA A 59 -23.01 -17.25 -16.62
CA ALA A 59 -22.41 -15.96 -16.25
C ALA A 59 -20.96 -16.14 -15.78
N VAL A 60 -20.05 -15.26 -16.20
CA VAL A 60 -18.60 -15.41 -15.97
C VAL A 60 -18.26 -15.51 -14.48
N ARG A 61 -18.82 -14.65 -13.61
CA ARG A 61 -18.67 -14.76 -12.15
C ARG A 61 -19.09 -16.12 -11.56
N ALA A 62 -20.10 -16.77 -12.15
CA ALA A 62 -20.56 -18.07 -11.69
C ALA A 62 -19.62 -19.17 -12.17
N LEU A 63 -19.15 -19.12 -13.41
CA LEU A 63 -18.13 -20.01 -13.95
C LEU A 63 -16.83 -19.92 -13.14
N GLU A 64 -16.34 -18.71 -12.87
CA GLU A 64 -15.13 -18.51 -12.04
C GLU A 64 -15.32 -19.00 -10.60
N THR A 65 -16.54 -18.89 -10.05
CA THR A 65 -16.87 -19.50 -8.75
C THR A 65 -16.84 -21.03 -8.85
N ALA A 66 -17.44 -21.59 -9.90
CA ALA A 66 -17.49 -23.02 -10.16
C ALA A 66 -16.09 -23.62 -10.38
N ASP A 67 -15.16 -22.89 -11.02
CA ASP A 67 -13.76 -23.28 -11.13
C ASP A 67 -13.10 -23.45 -9.75
N VAL A 68 -13.38 -22.54 -8.80
CA VAL A 68 -12.85 -22.65 -7.43
C VAL A 68 -13.50 -23.82 -6.69
N VAL A 69 -14.80 -24.06 -6.89
CA VAL A 69 -15.51 -25.24 -6.35
C VAL A 69 -14.87 -26.53 -6.89
N ALA A 70 -14.73 -26.64 -8.21
CA ALA A 70 -14.20 -27.80 -8.92
C ALA A 70 -12.79 -28.16 -8.42
N ALA A 71 -11.92 -27.15 -8.28
CA ALA A 71 -10.60 -27.31 -7.68
C ALA A 71 -10.66 -27.79 -6.22
N ALA A 72 -11.62 -27.31 -5.42
CA ALA A 72 -11.75 -27.70 -4.00
C ALA A 72 -12.27 -29.14 -3.83
N VAL A 73 -13.08 -29.65 -4.76
CA VAL A 73 -13.63 -31.01 -4.72
C VAL A 73 -12.87 -32.01 -5.59
N GLY A 74 -11.86 -31.56 -6.36
CA GLY A 74 -11.05 -32.42 -7.22
C GLY A 74 -11.78 -32.91 -8.48
N VAL A 75 -12.66 -32.08 -9.06
CA VAL A 75 -13.37 -32.35 -10.32
C VAL A 75 -12.84 -31.40 -11.39
N GLU A 76 -12.72 -31.88 -12.64
CA GLU A 76 -12.23 -31.07 -13.77
C GLU A 76 -13.38 -30.50 -14.63
N ASP A 77 -14.49 -31.24 -14.76
CA ASP A 77 -15.59 -30.87 -15.63
C ASP A 77 -16.63 -29.99 -14.93
N ILE A 78 -16.98 -28.88 -15.58
CA ILE A 78 -18.08 -28.00 -15.17
C ILE A 78 -19.18 -28.07 -16.23
N GLU A 79 -20.38 -28.49 -15.81
CA GLU A 79 -21.53 -28.55 -16.69
C GLU A 79 -22.30 -27.22 -16.67
N VAL A 80 -22.35 -26.53 -17.81
CA VAL A 80 -23.08 -25.26 -17.92
C VAL A 80 -24.58 -25.53 -18.08
N ARG A 81 -25.40 -24.94 -17.21
CA ARG A 81 -26.88 -25.08 -17.24
C ARG A 81 -27.54 -23.73 -17.40
N GLN A 82 -28.34 -23.58 -18.46
CA GLN A 82 -29.07 -22.35 -18.73
C GLN A 82 -30.19 -22.09 -17.71
N SER A 83 -30.77 -23.14 -17.14
CA SER A 83 -31.77 -23.07 -16.06
C SER A 83 -31.29 -22.22 -14.87
N LEU A 84 -30.00 -22.30 -14.52
CA LEU A 84 -29.38 -21.53 -13.44
C LEU A 84 -29.26 -20.03 -13.74
N TYR A 85 -29.14 -19.63 -15.01
CA TYR A 85 -29.15 -18.22 -15.42
C TYR A 85 -30.56 -17.68 -15.64
N ALA A 86 -31.41 -18.45 -16.31
CA ALA A 86 -32.81 -18.13 -16.54
C ALA A 86 -33.64 -18.15 -15.25
N GLN A 87 -33.07 -18.69 -14.16
CA GLN A 87 -33.72 -18.85 -12.86
C GLN A 87 -34.98 -19.74 -12.93
N ASP A 88 -34.96 -20.72 -13.84
CA ASP A 88 -36.08 -21.64 -14.07
C ASP A 88 -35.97 -22.85 -13.15
N SER A 89 -36.73 -22.82 -12.06
CA SER A 89 -36.76 -23.90 -11.08
C SER A 89 -37.36 -25.20 -11.64
N ALA A 90 -38.30 -25.14 -12.58
CA ALA A 90 -38.92 -26.34 -13.13
C ALA A 90 -37.93 -27.06 -14.06
N ALA A 91 -37.27 -26.32 -14.95
CA ALA A 91 -36.22 -26.85 -15.80
C ALA A 91 -35.05 -27.41 -14.97
N PHE A 92 -34.58 -26.67 -13.95
CA PHE A 92 -33.48 -27.12 -13.09
C PHE A 92 -33.81 -28.42 -12.34
N LEU A 93 -35.02 -28.56 -11.80
CA LEU A 93 -35.44 -29.80 -11.12
C LEU A 93 -35.53 -30.98 -12.11
N ALA A 94 -36.02 -30.76 -13.33
CA ALA A 94 -36.04 -31.79 -14.37
C ALA A 94 -34.63 -32.22 -14.79
N GLU A 95 -33.69 -31.27 -14.90
CA GLU A 95 -32.27 -31.56 -15.13
C GLU A 95 -31.67 -32.41 -13.99
N LEU A 96 -32.00 -32.11 -12.73
CA LEU A 96 -31.59 -32.90 -11.56
C LEU A 96 -32.19 -34.31 -11.54
N GLU A 97 -33.39 -34.51 -12.07
CA GLU A 97 -33.98 -35.85 -12.21
C GLU A 97 -33.32 -36.67 -13.31
N ALA A 98 -32.91 -36.00 -14.40
CA ALA A 98 -32.33 -36.64 -15.58
C ALA A 98 -30.85 -37.04 -15.41
N THR A 99 -30.15 -36.52 -14.40
CA THR A 99 -28.72 -36.83 -14.17
C THR A 99 -28.50 -38.09 -13.33
N ASP A 100 -27.43 -38.82 -13.66
CA ASP A 100 -26.96 -39.98 -12.91
C ASP A 100 -26.08 -39.62 -11.71
N ALA A 101 -25.67 -38.35 -11.57
CA ALA A 101 -24.86 -37.89 -10.46
C ALA A 101 -25.56 -38.14 -9.10
N SER A 102 -24.79 -38.57 -8.11
CA SER A 102 -25.31 -38.80 -6.75
C SER A 102 -25.33 -37.51 -5.93
N CYS A 103 -24.42 -36.59 -6.24
CA CYS A 103 -24.28 -35.27 -5.65
C CYS A 103 -24.09 -34.22 -6.74
N VAL A 104 -24.89 -33.15 -6.73
CA VAL A 104 -24.75 -32.02 -7.67
C VAL A 104 -24.41 -30.77 -6.88
N ILE A 105 -23.36 -30.07 -7.26
CA ILE A 105 -23.02 -28.75 -6.75
C ILE A 105 -23.39 -27.72 -7.82
N ALA A 106 -24.39 -26.88 -7.56
CA ALA A 106 -24.93 -25.94 -8.53
C ALA A 106 -24.61 -24.50 -8.14
N VAL A 107 -23.86 -23.81 -8.99
CA VAL A 107 -23.47 -22.40 -8.83
C VAL A 107 -24.41 -21.49 -9.60
N GLY A 108 -25.15 -20.65 -8.87
CA GLY A 108 -26.19 -19.78 -9.40
C GLY A 108 -26.21 -18.39 -8.76
N HIS A 109 -27.36 -17.73 -8.90
CA HIS A 109 -27.57 -16.33 -8.52
C HIS A 109 -28.69 -16.21 -7.48
N ALA A 110 -28.68 -15.11 -6.72
CA ALA A 110 -29.89 -14.67 -6.02
C ALA A 110 -30.81 -13.93 -7.02
N PRO A 111 -32.14 -14.04 -6.90
CA PRO A 111 -32.92 -14.74 -5.87
C PRO A 111 -33.16 -16.25 -6.11
N PHE A 112 -32.67 -16.83 -7.21
CA PHE A 112 -32.93 -18.23 -7.56
C PHE A 112 -32.51 -19.23 -6.47
N VAL A 113 -31.28 -19.13 -5.97
CA VAL A 113 -30.76 -20.05 -4.94
C VAL A 113 -31.55 -19.95 -3.64
N ASP A 114 -31.94 -18.74 -3.24
CA ASP A 114 -32.76 -18.49 -2.05
C ASP A 114 -34.14 -19.13 -2.19
N THR A 115 -34.78 -18.89 -3.35
CA THR A 115 -36.13 -19.39 -3.65
C THR A 115 -36.15 -20.91 -3.71
N LEU A 116 -35.16 -21.51 -4.36
CA LEU A 116 -35.06 -22.96 -4.48
C LEU A 116 -34.77 -23.62 -3.14
N ALA A 117 -33.84 -23.07 -2.35
CA ALA A 117 -33.56 -23.59 -1.01
C ALA A 117 -34.82 -23.53 -0.12
N ALA A 118 -35.51 -22.38 -0.09
CA ALA A 118 -36.75 -22.22 0.66
C ALA A 118 -37.84 -23.20 0.19
N ARG A 119 -37.96 -23.44 -1.12
CA ARG A 119 -38.90 -24.44 -1.66
C ARG A 119 -38.60 -25.87 -1.16
N LEU A 120 -37.32 -26.24 -1.10
CA LEU A 120 -36.90 -27.60 -0.75
C LEU A 120 -36.97 -27.87 0.76
N VAL A 121 -36.53 -26.92 1.59
CA VAL A 121 -36.40 -27.13 3.05
C VAL A 121 -37.41 -26.34 3.89
N GLY A 122 -38.22 -25.48 3.26
CA GLY A 122 -39.23 -24.63 3.92
C GLY A 122 -38.70 -23.25 4.29
N THR A 123 -37.67 -23.18 5.13
CA THR A 123 -36.98 -21.94 5.49
C THR A 123 -35.47 -22.14 5.43
N CYS A 124 -34.77 -21.15 4.89
CA CYS A 124 -33.31 -21.15 4.77
C CYS A 124 -32.79 -19.72 5.00
N PRO A 125 -31.65 -19.52 5.67
CA PRO A 125 -31.01 -18.22 5.72
C PRO A 125 -30.73 -17.70 4.30
N PRO A 126 -30.74 -16.38 4.08
CA PRO A 126 -30.48 -15.79 2.77
C PRO A 126 -29.04 -16.06 2.32
N PHE A 127 -28.86 -16.29 1.02
CA PHE A 127 -27.55 -16.55 0.44
C PHE A 127 -26.81 -15.24 0.23
N GLY A 128 -25.81 -14.96 1.06
CA GLY A 128 -24.77 -13.98 0.75
C GLY A 128 -23.90 -14.45 -0.42
N LYS A 129 -23.12 -13.55 -1.03
CA LYS A 129 -22.19 -13.92 -2.13
C LYS A 129 -21.21 -15.00 -1.64
N GLY A 130 -20.99 -16.03 -2.45
CA GLY A 130 -20.13 -17.17 -2.10
C GLY A 130 -20.72 -18.16 -1.08
N THR A 131 -21.95 -17.95 -0.59
CA THR A 131 -22.62 -18.84 0.37
C THR A 131 -22.91 -20.21 -0.23
N VAL A 132 -22.79 -21.25 0.61
CA VAL A 132 -22.98 -22.66 0.24
C VAL A 132 -23.99 -23.31 1.18
N ALA A 133 -24.95 -24.06 0.64
CA ALA A 133 -25.87 -24.87 1.43
C ALA A 133 -25.98 -26.28 0.84
N ALA A 134 -25.82 -27.31 1.65
CA ALA A 134 -26.05 -28.69 1.25
C ALA A 134 -27.41 -29.19 1.76
N ILE A 135 -28.16 -29.80 0.85
CA ILE A 135 -29.52 -30.30 1.08
C ILE A 135 -29.52 -31.78 0.70
N ASP A 136 -29.87 -32.63 1.66
CA ASP A 136 -30.12 -34.04 1.41
C ASP A 136 -31.52 -34.20 0.78
N LEU A 137 -31.61 -35.02 -0.28
CA LEU A 137 -32.81 -35.26 -1.07
C LEU A 137 -33.20 -36.76 -0.98
N PRO A 138 -33.75 -37.22 0.16
CA PRO A 138 -34.00 -38.64 0.41
C PRO A 138 -35.04 -39.25 -0.54
N GLU A 139 -36.02 -38.45 -0.96
CA GLU A 139 -37.10 -38.84 -1.86
C GLU A 139 -36.93 -38.27 -3.30
N GLY A 140 -35.74 -37.75 -3.61
CA GLY A 140 -35.41 -37.13 -4.90
C GLY A 140 -35.67 -35.61 -4.97
N PRO A 141 -35.28 -34.96 -6.09
CA PRO A 141 -35.23 -33.50 -6.22
C PRO A 141 -36.60 -32.81 -6.30
N ALA A 142 -37.67 -33.50 -6.72
CA ALA A 142 -39.04 -32.94 -6.73
C ALA A 142 -39.75 -32.96 -5.36
N ARG A 143 -39.10 -33.51 -4.32
CA ARG A 143 -39.67 -33.66 -2.97
C ARG A 143 -38.98 -32.72 -1.97
N ARG A 144 -39.50 -32.67 -0.74
CA ARG A 144 -38.87 -31.89 0.33
C ARG A 144 -37.51 -32.50 0.67
N GLY A 145 -36.52 -31.62 0.84
CA GLY A 145 -35.18 -31.97 1.28
C GLY A 145 -34.98 -31.68 2.77
N VAL A 146 -33.79 -32.05 3.27
CA VAL A 146 -33.33 -31.74 4.62
C VAL A 146 -32.04 -30.93 4.52
N LEU A 147 -32.02 -29.74 5.12
CA LEU A 147 -30.81 -28.93 5.18
C LEU A 147 -29.77 -29.66 6.03
N ARG A 148 -28.65 -30.02 5.42
CA ARG A 148 -27.55 -30.74 6.09
C ARG A 148 -26.58 -29.78 6.76
N TRP A 149 -26.18 -28.74 6.04
CA TRP A 149 -25.34 -27.66 6.55
C TRP A 149 -25.47 -26.42 5.67
N PHE A 150 -25.17 -25.27 6.27
CA PHE A 150 -25.17 -23.97 5.63
C PHE A 150 -23.91 -23.23 6.07
N VAL A 151 -23.13 -22.74 5.11
CA VAL A 151 -21.90 -22.00 5.36
C VAL A 151 -22.01 -20.66 4.66
N ALA A 152 -22.00 -19.58 5.44
CA ALA A 152 -21.97 -18.22 4.93
C ALA A 152 -20.72 -18.04 4.04
N GLY A 153 -20.87 -17.24 2.97
CA GLY A 153 -19.74 -16.94 2.09
C GLY A 153 -18.59 -16.25 2.83
N PRO A 154 -17.34 -16.44 2.36
CA PRO A 154 -16.17 -15.84 3.01
C PRO A 154 -16.21 -14.31 2.90
N GLU A 155 -15.81 -13.63 3.97
CA GLU A 155 -15.66 -12.17 3.96
C GLU A 155 -14.56 -11.75 2.98
N CYS A 156 -14.86 -10.79 2.10
CA CYS A 156 -13.91 -10.29 1.11
C CYS A 156 -13.08 -9.10 1.61
N ALA A 157 -13.56 -8.41 2.66
CA ALA A 157 -12.99 -7.17 3.16
C ALA A 157 -11.47 -7.28 3.41
N SER A 158 -11.01 -8.41 3.98
CA SER A 158 -9.59 -8.61 4.27
C SER A 158 -8.69 -8.71 3.02
N TRP A 159 -9.24 -8.97 1.83
CA TRP A 159 -8.49 -8.92 0.57
C TRP A 159 -8.74 -7.65 -0.23
N GLU A 160 -9.84 -6.95 0.03
CA GLU A 160 -10.13 -5.64 -0.57
C GLU A 160 -9.11 -4.61 -0.11
N GLU A 161 -8.84 -4.54 1.19
CA GLU A 161 -7.83 -3.63 1.75
C GLU A 161 -6.43 -3.94 1.23
N LEU A 162 -6.08 -5.23 1.11
CA LEU A 162 -4.83 -5.65 0.46
C LEU A 162 -4.77 -5.14 -0.98
N ALA A 163 -5.86 -5.22 -1.74
CA ALA A 163 -5.90 -4.75 -3.12
C ALA A 163 -5.76 -3.23 -3.22
N VAL A 164 -6.32 -2.46 -2.27
CA VAL A 164 -6.11 -1.01 -2.16
C VAL A 164 -4.63 -0.71 -1.94
N VAL A 165 -3.99 -1.35 -0.96
CA VAL A 165 -2.56 -1.19 -0.66
C VAL A 165 -1.67 -1.59 -1.84
N GLU A 166 -1.98 -2.71 -2.51
CA GLU A 166 -1.28 -3.18 -3.72
C GLU A 166 -1.31 -2.10 -4.81
N ARG A 167 -2.48 -1.49 -5.06
CA ARG A 167 -2.64 -0.42 -6.05
C ARG A 167 -1.86 0.84 -5.65
N ALA A 168 -1.95 1.28 -4.40
CA ALA A 168 -1.25 2.46 -3.91
C ALA A 168 0.28 2.33 -4.01
N LEU A 169 0.81 1.16 -3.66
CA LEU A 169 2.24 0.87 -3.79
C LEU A 169 2.69 0.79 -5.25
N ALA A 170 1.90 0.15 -6.12
CA ALA A 170 2.19 0.05 -7.55
C ALA A 170 2.17 1.42 -8.24
N ALA A 171 1.21 2.28 -7.89
CA ALA A 171 1.13 3.67 -8.35
C ALA A 171 2.38 4.45 -7.90
N SER A 172 2.74 4.37 -6.61
CA SER A 172 3.93 5.04 -6.07
C SER A 172 5.23 4.58 -6.74
N ALA A 173 5.34 3.29 -7.08
CA ALA A 173 6.47 2.75 -7.82
C ALA A 173 6.52 3.23 -9.28
N THR A 174 5.34 3.46 -9.88
CA THR A 174 5.22 4.04 -11.22
C THR A 174 5.64 5.51 -11.22
N ASP A 175 5.18 6.29 -10.24
CA ASP A 175 5.59 7.69 -10.02
C ASP A 175 7.12 7.80 -9.84
N LEU A 176 7.72 6.85 -9.11
CA LEU A 176 9.18 6.76 -8.96
C LEU A 176 9.90 6.54 -10.30
N VAL A 177 9.38 5.67 -11.16
CA VAL A 177 9.95 5.47 -12.50
C VAL A 177 9.79 6.72 -13.36
N GLY A 178 8.63 7.39 -13.26
CA GLY A 178 8.33 8.64 -13.96
C GLY A 178 9.28 9.77 -13.56
N SER A 179 9.41 10.06 -12.27
CA SER A 179 10.31 11.08 -11.74
C SER A 179 11.78 10.80 -12.07
N ALA A 180 12.22 9.54 -12.01
CA ALA A 180 13.57 9.18 -12.45
C ALA A 180 13.81 9.48 -13.93
N LYS A 181 12.81 9.24 -14.78
CA LYS A 181 12.88 9.55 -16.22
C LYS A 181 12.91 11.07 -16.45
N ALA A 182 12.09 11.82 -15.73
CA ALA A 182 12.06 13.29 -15.80
C ALA A 182 13.42 13.88 -15.39
N PHE A 183 13.96 13.47 -14.24
CA PHE A 183 15.30 13.86 -13.80
C PHE A 183 16.39 13.54 -14.84
N LEU A 184 16.38 12.34 -15.44
CA LEU A 184 17.38 11.97 -16.45
C LEU A 184 17.21 12.72 -17.78
N ALA A 185 16.05 13.31 -18.05
CA ALA A 185 15.81 14.12 -19.25
C ALA A 185 16.33 15.56 -19.07
N SER A 186 16.17 16.13 -17.88
CA SER A 186 16.64 17.48 -17.51
C SER A 186 17.45 17.44 -16.21
N PRO A 187 18.66 16.83 -16.20
CA PRO A 187 19.41 16.59 -14.96
C PRO A 187 19.99 17.87 -14.34
N ASP A 188 20.07 18.95 -15.12
CA ASP A 188 20.56 20.25 -14.65
C ASP A 188 19.51 21.01 -13.83
N GLU A 189 18.23 20.63 -13.88
CA GLU A 189 17.16 21.25 -13.08
C GLU A 189 17.09 20.62 -11.66
N PRO A 190 17.21 21.41 -10.57
CA PRO A 190 17.16 20.89 -9.20
C PRO A 190 15.84 20.19 -8.83
N ASP A 191 14.72 20.68 -9.35
CA ASP A 191 13.39 20.18 -9.00
C ASP A 191 13.19 18.71 -9.41
N GLY A 192 13.69 18.33 -10.59
CA GLY A 192 13.63 16.94 -11.05
C GLY A 192 14.32 15.96 -10.09
N LEU A 193 15.46 16.35 -9.51
CA LEU A 193 16.14 15.54 -8.51
C LEU A 193 15.36 15.48 -7.19
N LEU A 194 14.80 16.62 -6.76
CA LEU A 194 13.98 16.70 -5.56
C LEU A 194 12.77 15.76 -5.66
N GLU A 195 12.01 15.84 -6.75
CA GLU A 195 10.85 14.98 -7.02
C GLU A 195 11.25 13.50 -7.04
N PHE A 196 12.34 13.15 -7.74
CA PHE A 196 12.84 11.78 -7.76
C PHE A 196 13.20 11.27 -6.36
N ARG A 197 13.88 12.09 -5.54
CA ARG A 197 14.23 11.71 -4.16
C ARG A 197 13.02 11.61 -3.25
N VAL A 198 12.00 12.46 -3.43
CA VAL A 198 10.72 12.34 -2.74
C VAL A 198 10.04 11.02 -3.09
N ALA A 199 9.99 10.66 -4.38
CA ALA A 199 9.40 9.41 -4.83
C ALA A 199 10.14 8.18 -4.27
N ILE A 200 11.47 8.21 -4.17
CA ILE A 200 12.25 7.14 -3.50
C ILE A 200 11.80 6.98 -2.05
N ARG A 201 11.76 8.09 -1.29
CA ARG A 201 11.38 8.06 0.13
C ARG A 201 9.95 7.55 0.33
N ARG A 202 9.01 7.96 -0.51
CA ARG A 202 7.61 7.51 -0.47
C ARG A 202 7.51 5.99 -0.63
N VAL A 203 8.13 5.42 -1.66
CA VAL A 203 8.12 3.96 -1.87
C VAL A 203 8.82 3.22 -0.72
N ARG A 204 9.94 3.74 -0.21
CA ARG A 204 10.63 3.16 0.94
C ARG A 204 9.75 3.12 2.19
N SER A 205 9.09 4.23 2.50
CA SER A 205 8.21 4.35 3.68
C SER A 205 7.07 3.33 3.64
N LEU A 206 6.45 3.15 2.47
CA LEU A 206 5.43 2.12 2.27
C LEU A 206 6.00 0.70 2.46
N LEU A 207 7.20 0.41 1.94
CA LEU A 207 7.83 -0.90 2.13
C LEU A 207 8.21 -1.17 3.59
N GLN A 208 8.67 -0.16 4.32
CA GLN A 208 8.98 -0.25 5.75
C GLN A 208 7.71 -0.50 6.57
N PHE A 209 6.64 0.24 6.27
CA PHE A 209 5.32 0.04 6.87
C PHE A 209 4.80 -1.38 6.62
N LEU A 210 4.88 -1.89 5.39
CA LEU A 210 4.35 -3.20 5.01
C LEU A 210 5.26 -4.40 5.34
N ALA A 211 6.50 -4.16 5.80
CA ALA A 211 7.50 -5.19 6.05
C ALA A 211 7.04 -6.37 6.95
N PRO A 212 6.18 -6.20 7.98
CA PRO A 212 5.70 -7.32 8.78
C PRO A 212 4.79 -8.29 8.03
N TRP A 213 4.17 -7.87 6.93
CA TRP A 213 3.22 -8.67 6.16
C TRP A 213 3.78 -9.11 4.80
N GLN A 214 4.72 -8.34 4.25
CA GLN A 214 5.35 -8.65 2.96
C GLN A 214 6.36 -9.81 3.05
N ALA A 215 6.53 -10.52 1.94
CA ALA A 215 7.60 -11.49 1.76
C ALA A 215 8.99 -10.82 1.91
N LYS A 216 9.77 -11.30 2.89
CA LYS A 216 11.07 -10.71 3.27
C LYS A 216 12.05 -10.57 2.10
N LYS A 217 12.08 -11.53 1.18
CA LYS A 217 13.01 -11.54 0.03
C LYS A 217 12.70 -10.42 -0.97
N GLN A 218 11.43 -10.20 -1.28
CA GLN A 218 11.01 -9.13 -2.19
C GLN A 218 11.26 -7.77 -1.55
N ASN A 219 10.85 -7.58 -0.29
CA ASN A 219 11.05 -6.36 0.46
C ASN A 219 12.53 -5.92 0.48
N ARG A 220 13.44 -6.81 0.93
CA ARG A 220 14.89 -6.52 1.01
C ARG A 220 15.49 -6.14 -0.34
N ARG A 221 15.08 -6.82 -1.42
CA ARG A 221 15.56 -6.52 -2.78
C ARG A 221 15.12 -5.13 -3.22
N CYS A 222 13.86 -4.78 -3.02
CA CYS A 222 13.33 -3.46 -3.38
C CYS A 222 13.98 -2.36 -2.54
N GLU A 223 14.09 -2.55 -1.22
CA GLU A 223 14.76 -1.59 -0.33
C GLU A 223 16.22 -1.34 -0.72
N HIS A 224 16.96 -2.38 -1.12
CA HIS A 224 18.36 -2.25 -1.49
C HIS A 224 18.54 -1.28 -2.68
N VAL A 225 17.75 -1.44 -3.74
CA VAL A 225 17.79 -0.56 -4.91
C VAL A 225 17.49 0.90 -4.52
N LEU A 226 16.48 1.10 -3.68
CA LEU A 226 16.07 2.44 -3.23
C LEU A 226 17.13 3.09 -2.33
N LYS A 227 17.76 2.30 -1.43
CA LYS A 227 18.85 2.74 -0.56
C LYS A 227 20.07 3.18 -1.36
N GLU A 228 20.48 2.40 -2.35
CA GLU A 228 21.61 2.75 -3.22
C GLU A 228 21.38 4.05 -3.98
N LEU A 229 20.20 4.24 -4.57
CA LEU A 229 19.87 5.45 -5.32
C LEU A 229 19.76 6.68 -4.42
N GLN A 230 19.21 6.53 -3.22
CA GLN A 230 19.13 7.61 -2.24
C GLN A 230 20.51 8.05 -1.76
N ALA A 231 21.42 7.10 -1.52
CA ALA A 231 22.80 7.39 -1.14
C ALA A 231 23.57 8.04 -2.29
N ALA A 232 23.47 7.48 -3.51
CA ALA A 232 24.16 7.99 -4.69
C ALA A 232 23.76 9.43 -5.05
N SER A 233 22.51 9.82 -4.79
CA SER A 233 21.99 11.18 -5.09
C SER A 233 22.08 12.15 -3.91
N ALA A 234 22.60 11.74 -2.75
CA ALA A 234 22.57 12.55 -1.54
C ALA A 234 23.41 13.84 -1.67
N ARG A 235 24.63 13.73 -2.21
CA ARG A 235 25.55 14.87 -2.34
C ARG A 235 25.04 15.92 -3.32
N LEU A 236 24.48 15.50 -4.46
CA LEU A 236 23.90 16.42 -5.43
C LEU A 236 22.75 17.23 -4.82
N ARG A 237 21.85 16.57 -4.08
CA ARG A 237 20.76 17.29 -3.40
C ARG A 237 21.25 18.21 -2.29
N ALA A 238 22.32 17.84 -1.58
CA ALA A 238 22.92 18.71 -0.57
C ALA A 238 23.51 19.98 -1.21
N LEU A 239 24.09 19.88 -2.42
CA LEU A 239 24.56 21.03 -3.19
C LEU A 239 23.40 21.92 -3.67
N ASP A 240 22.24 21.36 -4.05
CA ASP A 240 21.05 22.16 -4.36
C ASP A 240 20.65 23.02 -3.15
N ILE A 241 20.47 22.38 -1.98
CA ILE A 241 20.03 23.05 -0.74
C ILE A 241 21.05 24.10 -0.27
N LEU A 242 22.35 23.82 -0.43
CA LEU A 242 23.40 24.80 -0.13
C LEU A 242 23.36 25.98 -1.11
N SER A 243 23.06 25.73 -2.38
CA SER A 243 22.96 26.80 -3.39
C SER A 243 21.80 27.74 -3.08
N ASP A 244 20.64 27.19 -2.69
CA ASP A 244 19.49 27.98 -2.23
C ASP A 244 19.85 28.89 -1.04
N ALA A 245 20.63 28.37 -0.06
CA ALA A 245 21.09 29.16 1.08
C ALA A 245 22.10 30.26 0.67
N VAL A 246 23.00 29.96 -0.27
CA VAL A 246 23.95 30.94 -0.82
C VAL A 246 23.21 32.06 -1.54
N ASP A 247 22.21 31.73 -2.35
CA ASP A 247 21.42 32.71 -3.11
C ASP A 247 20.68 33.66 -2.15
N GLY A 248 20.07 33.13 -1.07
CA GLY A 248 19.44 33.96 -0.03
C GLY A 248 20.42 34.91 0.68
N LEU A 249 21.69 34.52 0.85
CA LEU A 249 22.72 35.39 1.42
C LEU A 249 23.21 36.46 0.44
N VAL A 250 23.19 36.19 -0.86
CA VAL A 250 23.45 37.20 -1.89
C VAL A 250 22.29 38.21 -1.93
N GLU A 251 21.05 37.74 -1.88
CA GLU A 251 19.86 38.60 -1.89
C GLU A 251 19.76 39.51 -0.67
N SER A 252 20.16 39.02 0.51
CA SER A 252 20.18 39.81 1.76
C SER A 252 21.39 40.76 1.87
N GLY A 253 22.41 40.61 1.03
CA GLY A 253 23.63 41.41 1.03
C GLY A 253 24.70 40.95 2.03
N GLU A 254 24.48 39.84 2.73
CA GLU A 254 25.49 39.21 3.61
C GLU A 254 26.67 38.65 2.82
N LEU A 255 26.42 38.18 1.59
CA LEU A 255 27.44 37.95 0.58
C LEU A 255 27.50 39.14 -0.38
N GLY A 256 28.72 39.60 -0.68
CA GLY A 256 28.90 40.76 -1.55
C GLY A 256 28.33 40.55 -2.96
N GLU A 257 27.86 41.62 -3.61
CA GLU A 257 27.20 41.59 -4.93
C GLU A 257 28.02 40.90 -6.05
N ASN A 258 29.35 40.85 -5.91
CA ASN A 258 30.27 40.20 -6.87
C ASN A 258 30.83 38.87 -6.35
N CYS A 259 30.17 38.24 -5.38
CA CYS A 259 30.56 36.96 -4.82
C CYS A 259 30.62 35.89 -5.91
N LEU A 260 31.74 35.16 -5.99
CA LEU A 260 31.91 34.08 -6.96
C LEU A 260 31.38 32.72 -6.45
N LEU A 261 30.88 32.68 -5.21
CA LEU A 261 30.40 31.45 -4.58
C LEU A 261 29.22 30.80 -5.34
N PRO A 262 28.18 31.53 -5.81
CA PRO A 262 27.11 30.93 -6.61
C PRO A 262 27.65 30.19 -7.84
N MET A 263 28.60 30.81 -8.55
CA MET A 263 29.28 30.21 -9.71
C MET A 263 30.07 28.95 -9.34
N ALA A 264 30.77 28.96 -8.19
CA ALA A 264 31.51 27.81 -7.70
C ALA A 264 30.58 26.65 -7.30
N CYS A 265 29.47 26.93 -6.63
CA CYS A 265 28.42 25.95 -6.29
C CYS A 265 27.81 25.34 -7.55
N ALA A 266 27.41 26.16 -8.53
CA ALA A 266 26.87 25.70 -9.81
C ALA A 266 27.84 24.77 -10.56
N LYS A 267 29.13 25.11 -10.55
CA LYS A 267 30.17 24.27 -11.17
C LYS A 267 30.35 22.92 -10.46
N GLU A 268 30.40 22.91 -9.13
CA GLU A 268 30.51 21.65 -8.37
C GLU A 268 29.26 20.79 -8.54
N ARG A 269 28.07 21.41 -8.54
CA ARG A 269 26.79 20.76 -8.82
C ARG A 269 26.78 20.09 -10.20
N ALA A 270 27.21 20.79 -11.26
CA ALA A 270 27.31 20.21 -12.61
C ALA A 270 28.25 18.99 -12.66
N LEU A 271 29.37 19.01 -11.94
CA LEU A 271 30.29 17.87 -11.85
C LEU A 271 29.67 16.68 -11.13
N GLU A 272 29.01 16.92 -10.00
CA GLU A 272 28.32 15.89 -9.22
C GLU A 272 27.13 15.30 -10.01
N CYS A 273 26.38 16.15 -10.72
CA CYS A 273 25.29 15.73 -11.58
C CYS A 273 25.76 14.81 -12.71
N SER A 274 26.80 15.21 -13.44
CA SER A 274 27.43 14.39 -14.48
C SER A 274 27.90 13.04 -13.93
N SER A 275 28.46 13.03 -12.71
CA SER A 275 28.92 11.83 -12.02
C SER A 275 27.74 10.90 -11.67
N LEU A 276 26.66 11.44 -11.12
CA LEU A 276 25.45 10.68 -10.78
C LEU A 276 24.78 10.09 -12.04
N VAL A 277 24.58 10.89 -13.08
CA VAL A 277 23.98 10.42 -14.34
C VAL A 277 24.83 9.30 -14.95
N THR A 278 26.16 9.44 -14.93
CA THR A 278 27.08 8.40 -15.40
C THR A 278 26.96 7.13 -14.56
N LEU A 279 26.90 7.24 -13.23
CA LEU A 279 26.72 6.12 -12.33
C LEU A 279 25.40 5.39 -12.57
N MET A 280 24.29 6.14 -12.67
CA MET A 280 22.96 5.59 -12.94
C MET A 280 22.91 4.83 -14.28
N ARG A 281 23.58 5.34 -15.32
CA ARG A 281 23.71 4.65 -16.61
C ARG A 281 24.52 3.36 -16.48
N LYS A 282 25.71 3.42 -15.86
CA LYS A 282 26.60 2.26 -15.67
C LYS A 282 25.97 1.15 -14.83
N ARG A 283 25.19 1.51 -13.81
CA ARG A 283 24.46 0.56 -12.95
C ARG A 283 23.10 0.16 -13.50
N HIS A 284 22.72 0.61 -14.70
CA HIS A 284 21.42 0.32 -15.31
C HIS A 284 20.22 0.70 -14.43
N ALA A 285 20.31 1.81 -13.68
CA ALA A 285 19.29 2.24 -12.71
C ALA A 285 17.88 2.31 -13.32
N ALA A 286 17.74 2.81 -14.55
CA ALA A 286 16.44 2.86 -15.23
C ALA A 286 15.83 1.48 -15.47
N LYS A 287 16.64 0.45 -15.74
CA LYS A 287 16.19 -0.94 -15.91
C LYS A 287 15.81 -1.54 -14.56
N ASP A 288 16.58 -1.25 -13.52
CA ASP A 288 16.32 -1.76 -12.18
C ASP A 288 15.08 -1.13 -11.54
N LEU A 289 14.85 0.17 -11.75
CA LEU A 289 13.61 0.84 -11.35
C LEU A 289 12.39 0.26 -12.07
N LYS A 290 12.47 0.00 -13.39
CA LYS A 290 11.39 -0.70 -14.12
C LYS A 290 11.16 -2.13 -13.63
N ARG A 291 12.21 -2.82 -13.19
CA ARG A 291 12.07 -4.16 -12.59
C ARG A 291 11.40 -4.05 -11.22
N LEU A 292 11.84 -3.09 -10.39
CA LEU A 292 11.25 -2.81 -9.09
C LEU A 292 9.75 -2.49 -9.21
N ALA A 293 9.35 -1.63 -10.16
CA ALA A 293 7.94 -1.30 -10.37
C ALA A 293 7.10 -2.53 -10.76
N ARG A 294 7.60 -3.40 -11.65
CA ARG A 294 6.92 -4.66 -11.99
C ARG A 294 6.85 -5.64 -10.81
N ASP A 295 7.92 -5.73 -10.03
CA ASP A 295 7.96 -6.55 -8.82
C ASP A 295 6.92 -6.05 -7.80
N LEU A 296 6.79 -4.73 -7.61
CA LEU A 296 5.82 -4.15 -6.67
C LEU A 296 4.38 -4.15 -7.18
N ALA A 297 4.17 -4.15 -8.50
CA ALA A 297 2.86 -4.40 -9.11
C ALA A 297 2.35 -5.84 -8.87
N SER A 298 3.26 -6.76 -8.51
CA SER A 298 2.96 -8.15 -8.13
C SER A 298 3.47 -8.42 -6.70
N LEU A 299 2.96 -7.63 -5.76
CA LEU A 299 3.37 -7.69 -4.36
C LEU A 299 3.15 -9.10 -3.78
N SER A 300 4.18 -9.63 -3.13
CA SER A 300 4.15 -10.96 -2.51
C SER A 300 3.96 -10.83 -1.01
N TRP A 301 2.82 -11.32 -0.51
CA TRP A 301 2.53 -11.41 0.92
C TRP A 301 3.13 -12.67 1.55
N LYS A 302 3.31 -12.68 2.88
CA LYS A 302 3.61 -13.91 3.62
C LYS A 302 2.43 -14.89 3.48
N ALA A 303 2.69 -16.19 3.50
CA ALA A 303 1.67 -17.25 3.30
C ALA A 303 0.41 -17.03 4.17
N ARG A 304 0.58 -16.83 5.48
CA ARG A 304 -0.52 -16.55 6.42
C ARG A 304 -1.39 -15.34 6.02
N ILE A 305 -0.81 -14.34 5.36
CA ILE A 305 -1.50 -13.12 4.94
C ILE A 305 -2.19 -13.34 3.60
N ALA A 306 -1.56 -14.07 2.68
CA ALA A 306 -2.21 -14.48 1.44
C ALA A 306 -3.48 -15.32 1.73
N GLU A 307 -3.43 -16.17 2.76
CA GLU A 307 -4.51 -17.07 3.18
C GLU A 307 -5.62 -16.40 3.99
N ARG A 308 -5.33 -15.35 4.79
CA ARG A 308 -6.32 -14.73 5.69
C ARG A 308 -6.75 -13.31 5.27
N GLY A 309 -5.94 -12.64 4.45
CA GLY A 309 -6.04 -11.21 4.20
C GLY A 309 -5.48 -10.34 5.33
N LEU A 310 -5.72 -9.03 5.22
CA LEU A 310 -5.58 -8.02 6.28
C LEU A 310 -6.79 -7.09 6.24
N THR A 311 -7.32 -6.79 7.42
CA THR A 311 -8.41 -5.83 7.58
C THR A 311 -7.88 -4.40 7.65
N ALA A 312 -8.76 -3.41 7.52
CA ALA A 312 -8.40 -2.02 7.75
C ALA A 312 -7.88 -1.81 9.18
N GLU A 313 -8.42 -2.56 10.15
CA GLU A 313 -7.99 -2.49 11.54
C GLU A 313 -6.55 -2.96 11.73
N ASP A 314 -6.13 -4.05 11.07
CA ASP A 314 -4.72 -4.49 11.10
C ASP A 314 -3.75 -3.37 10.65
N PHE A 315 -4.17 -2.55 9.67
CA PHE A 315 -3.38 -1.41 9.19
C PHE A 315 -3.41 -0.23 10.15
N ARG A 316 -4.58 0.09 10.72
CA ARG A 316 -4.75 1.19 11.68
C ARG A 316 -4.00 0.94 12.97
N GLU A 317 -4.16 -0.23 13.59
CA GLU A 317 -3.44 -0.59 14.82
C GLU A 317 -1.92 -0.45 14.65
N ARG A 318 -1.40 -0.87 13.49
CA ARG A 318 0.02 -0.70 13.18
C ARG A 318 0.41 0.76 13.00
N PHE A 319 -0.38 1.53 12.25
CA PHE A 319 -0.13 2.94 12.04
C PHE A 319 -0.11 3.70 13.37
N ASP A 320 -1.12 3.47 14.22
CA ASP A 320 -1.24 4.10 15.53
C ASP A 320 -0.06 3.73 16.43
N ALA A 321 0.36 2.46 16.44
CA ALA A 321 1.53 2.03 17.20
C ALA A 321 2.82 2.74 16.74
N GLN A 322 3.04 2.87 15.43
CA GLN A 322 4.22 3.59 14.91
C GLN A 322 4.10 5.10 15.09
N PHE A 323 2.89 5.65 15.03
CA PHE A 323 2.65 7.06 15.29
C PHE A 323 2.98 7.41 16.73
N ASN A 324 2.50 6.61 17.70
CA ASN A 324 2.77 6.82 19.11
C ASN A 324 4.28 6.72 19.42
N GLU A 325 4.99 5.78 18.81
CA GLU A 325 6.46 5.69 18.94
C GLU A 325 7.13 6.97 18.42
N VAL A 326 6.72 7.49 17.26
CA VAL A 326 7.24 8.75 16.72
C VAL A 326 6.86 9.95 17.57
N ASP A 327 5.63 10.01 18.09
CA ASP A 327 5.16 11.11 18.94
C ASP A 327 5.92 11.14 20.28
N GLU A 328 6.17 9.97 20.88
CA GLU A 328 7.01 9.83 22.07
C GLU A 328 8.47 10.23 21.80
N ASP A 329 9.05 9.82 20.66
CA ASP A 329 10.42 10.20 20.28
C ASP A 329 10.56 11.71 20.01
N LEU A 330 9.50 12.34 19.50
CA LEU A 330 9.43 13.79 19.35
C LEU A 330 9.30 14.47 20.73
N PHE A 331 8.58 13.85 21.66
CA PHE A 331 8.41 14.34 23.02
C PHE A 331 9.73 14.24 23.82
N GLY A 332 10.43 15.36 23.97
CA GLY A 332 11.71 15.40 24.68
C GLY A 332 12.92 15.11 23.78
N LEU A 333 12.74 15.23 22.46
CA LEU A 333 13.83 15.23 21.48
C LEU A 333 14.91 16.26 21.87
N ASP A 334 16.14 15.82 22.10
CA ASP A 334 17.26 16.77 22.26
C ASP A 334 17.59 17.40 20.91
N LEU A 335 17.08 18.61 20.70
CA LEU A 335 17.28 19.35 19.47
C LEU A 335 18.74 19.64 19.17
N ARG A 336 19.66 19.54 20.14
CA ARG A 336 21.10 19.75 19.94
C ARG A 336 21.81 18.52 19.39
N ASP A 337 21.21 17.33 19.54
CA ASP A 337 21.70 16.10 18.94
C ASP A 337 21.33 16.05 17.44
N GLY A 338 22.37 16.05 16.60
CA GLY A 338 22.24 15.98 15.14
C GLY A 338 21.57 14.71 14.66
N ASP A 339 21.95 13.58 15.26
CA ASP A 339 21.51 12.26 14.84
C ASP A 339 20.10 11.99 15.33
N ALA A 340 19.76 12.40 16.55
CA ALA A 340 18.40 12.30 17.07
C ALA A 340 17.40 13.10 16.22
N VAL A 341 17.71 14.36 15.89
CA VAL A 341 16.88 15.20 15.01
C VAL A 341 16.73 14.58 13.62
N TYR A 342 17.80 14.01 13.07
CA TYR A 342 17.76 13.32 11.78
C TYR A 342 16.82 12.12 11.80
N VAL A 343 16.90 11.29 12.85
CA VAL A 343 16.05 10.11 13.04
C VAL A 343 14.59 10.52 13.19
N ALA A 344 14.29 11.45 14.10
CA ALA A 344 12.93 11.96 14.30
C ALA A 344 12.34 12.50 12.99
N ARG A 345 13.08 13.37 12.27
CA ARG A 345 12.66 13.89 10.95
C ARG A 345 12.38 12.77 9.94
N ARG A 346 13.21 11.73 9.91
CA ARG A 346 13.03 10.59 9.01
C ARG A 346 11.72 9.89 9.33
N ASP A 347 11.48 9.58 10.59
CA ASP A 347 10.35 8.76 11.02
C ASP A 347 9.02 9.53 10.90
N THR A 348 9.01 10.83 11.21
CA THR A 348 7.89 11.75 10.90
C THR A 348 7.56 11.75 9.40
N LYS A 349 8.58 11.80 8.51
CA LYS A 349 8.35 11.73 7.06
C LYS A 349 7.82 10.38 6.62
N GLU A 350 8.33 9.29 7.17
CA GLU A 350 7.86 7.95 6.85
C GLU A 350 6.36 7.82 7.16
N MET A 351 5.94 8.24 8.36
CA MET A 351 4.53 8.23 8.76
C MET A 351 3.65 9.12 7.88
N ARG A 352 4.12 10.34 7.54
CA ARG A 352 3.40 11.25 6.63
C ARG A 352 3.16 10.62 5.26
N TYR A 353 4.17 9.95 4.67
CA TYR A 353 4.01 9.31 3.37
C TYR A 353 3.07 8.10 3.41
N VAL A 354 3.05 7.36 4.52
CA VAL A 354 2.11 6.25 4.73
C VAL A 354 0.68 6.80 4.83
N ALA A 355 0.45 7.83 5.65
CA ALA A 355 -0.86 8.47 5.78
C ALA A 355 -1.37 9.03 4.43
N GLU A 356 -0.50 9.74 3.69
CA GLU A 356 -0.82 10.31 2.37
C GLU A 356 -1.28 9.24 1.37
N ARG A 357 -0.60 8.08 1.36
CA ARG A 357 -0.79 7.08 0.30
C ARG A 357 -1.73 5.94 0.66
N LEU A 358 -1.91 5.65 1.94
CA LEU A 358 -2.79 4.60 2.44
C LEU A 358 -4.05 5.17 3.13
N GLY A 359 -4.34 6.46 2.96
CA GLY A 359 -5.49 7.12 3.59
C GLY A 359 -6.85 6.45 3.32
N GLU A 360 -7.03 5.83 2.14
CA GLU A 360 -8.26 5.06 1.83
C GLU A 360 -8.50 3.91 2.83
N VAL A 361 -7.43 3.24 3.26
CA VAL A 361 -7.48 2.11 4.21
C VAL A 361 -7.45 2.61 5.66
N LEU A 362 -6.57 3.58 5.94
CA LEU A 362 -6.36 4.11 7.29
C LEU A 362 -7.53 4.95 7.80
N GLY A 363 -8.30 5.55 6.90
CA GLY A 363 -9.41 6.43 7.24
C GLY A 363 -8.99 7.90 7.44
N PRO A 364 -9.96 8.82 7.52
CA PRO A 364 -9.73 10.26 7.52
C PRO A 364 -8.95 10.76 8.75
N ASP A 365 -9.18 10.19 9.94
CA ASP A 365 -8.52 10.63 11.17
C ASP A 365 -7.00 10.47 11.10
N ARG A 366 -6.52 9.33 10.55
CA ARG A 366 -5.08 9.05 10.43
C ARG A 366 -4.45 9.85 9.29
N ALA A 367 -5.23 10.19 8.26
CA ALA A 367 -4.79 11.15 7.25
C ALA A 367 -4.53 12.53 7.89
N GLN A 368 -5.41 12.98 8.80
CA GLN A 368 -5.23 14.23 9.56
C GLN A 368 -4.03 14.17 10.52
N MET A 369 -3.79 13.04 11.18
CA MET A 369 -2.56 12.84 11.97
C MET A 369 -1.29 13.03 11.12
N GLY A 370 -1.33 12.66 9.84
CA GLY A 370 -0.26 12.95 8.89
C GLY A 370 -0.04 14.45 8.63
N GLU A 371 -1.09 15.26 8.69
CA GLU A 371 -0.99 16.73 8.55
C GLU A 371 -0.33 17.37 9.77
N TYR A 372 -0.67 16.91 10.98
CA TYR A 372 0.01 17.33 12.22
C TYR A 372 1.53 17.11 12.15
N LEU A 373 1.95 15.94 11.67
CA LEU A 373 3.37 15.62 11.46
C LEU A 373 4.04 16.52 10.41
N ASP A 374 3.29 17.11 9.47
CA ASP A 374 3.84 18.03 8.48
C ASP A 374 4.35 19.32 9.12
N GLU A 375 3.65 19.85 10.13
CA GLU A 375 4.05 21.08 10.83
C GLU A 375 5.38 20.88 11.56
N ILE A 376 5.48 19.83 12.37
CA ILE A 376 6.71 19.48 13.11
C ILE A 376 7.86 19.20 12.14
N GLN A 377 7.57 18.50 11.04
CA GLN A 377 8.58 18.17 10.04
C GLN A 377 9.21 19.41 9.41
N ARG A 378 8.49 20.52 9.24
CA ARG A 378 9.04 21.74 8.62
C ARG A 378 10.21 22.28 9.44
N GLU A 379 10.06 22.36 10.76
CA GLU A 379 11.09 22.90 11.66
C GLU A 379 12.29 21.95 11.77
N LEU A 380 12.05 20.65 11.98
CA LEU A 380 13.10 19.64 11.98
C LEU A 380 13.82 19.57 10.61
N GLY A 381 13.08 19.84 9.53
CA GLY A 381 13.59 19.97 8.18
C GLY A 381 14.59 21.11 8.04
N ALA A 382 14.18 22.32 8.42
CA ALA A 382 15.04 23.51 8.39
C ALA A 382 16.28 23.34 9.27
N LEU A 383 16.13 22.78 10.48
CA LEU A 383 17.24 22.50 11.39
C LEU A 383 18.25 21.50 10.78
N SER A 384 17.74 20.39 10.22
CA SER A 384 18.57 19.37 9.57
C SER A 384 19.28 19.90 8.32
N ASP A 385 18.61 20.72 7.54
CA ASP A 385 19.16 21.31 6.31
C ASP A 385 20.23 22.36 6.67
N ALA A 386 20.02 23.22 7.68
CA ALA A 386 21.02 24.18 8.15
C ALA A 386 22.29 23.51 8.71
N ARG A 387 22.14 22.44 9.49
CA ARG A 387 23.28 21.61 9.94
C ARG A 387 24.07 21.02 8.77
N SER A 388 23.34 20.48 7.78
CA SER A 388 23.94 19.88 6.59
C SER A 388 24.67 20.92 5.75
N ASN A 389 24.09 22.11 5.58
CA ASN A 389 24.68 23.22 4.85
C ASN A 389 25.96 23.73 5.52
N LYS A 390 25.94 23.92 6.85
CA LYS A 390 27.13 24.28 7.61
C LYS A 390 28.27 23.28 7.37
N GLN A 391 28.00 21.99 7.57
CA GLN A 391 29.00 20.94 7.40
C GLN A 391 29.53 20.90 5.96
N LEU A 392 28.62 21.00 4.97
CA LEU A 392 29.00 20.98 3.56
C LEU A 392 29.82 22.21 3.17
N ALA A 393 29.50 23.40 3.70
CA ALA A 393 30.27 24.62 3.46
C ALA A 393 31.70 24.50 4.02
N GLU A 394 31.86 23.96 5.24
CA GLU A 394 33.16 23.69 5.84
C GLU A 394 33.98 22.67 5.03
N ASP A 395 33.34 21.62 4.50
CA ASP A 395 34.00 20.62 3.68
C ASP A 395 34.38 21.16 2.29
N CYS A 396 33.51 21.96 1.68
CA CYS A 396 33.80 22.68 0.44
C CYS A 396 34.99 23.62 0.62
N ALA A 397 35.12 24.32 1.76
CA ALA A 397 36.22 25.24 2.02
C ALA A 397 37.59 24.55 2.03
N LYS A 398 37.64 23.27 2.43
CA LYS A 398 38.85 22.44 2.40
C LYS A 398 39.25 22.05 0.97
N SER A 399 38.30 21.98 0.04
CA SER A 399 38.55 21.58 -1.35
C SER A 399 39.34 22.63 -2.14
N PRO A 400 40.30 22.21 -2.99
CA PRO A 400 40.98 23.12 -3.92
C PRO A 400 40.03 23.82 -4.90
N ARG A 401 38.87 23.21 -5.19
CA ARG A 401 37.88 23.75 -6.14
C ARG A 401 37.23 25.05 -5.68
N PHE A 402 37.18 25.27 -4.36
CA PHE A 402 36.58 26.46 -3.75
C PHE A 402 37.64 27.43 -3.22
N ARG A 403 38.93 27.29 -3.60
CA ARG A 403 40.03 28.12 -3.06
C ARG A 403 39.76 29.62 -3.14
N GLY A 404 39.13 30.09 -4.23
CA GLY A 404 38.85 31.51 -4.45
C GLY A 404 37.66 32.08 -3.67
N VAL A 405 36.85 31.23 -3.03
CA VAL A 405 35.60 31.60 -2.34
C VAL A 405 35.55 31.05 -0.90
N ARG A 406 36.72 30.75 -0.32
CA ARG A 406 36.81 30.19 1.04
C ARG A 406 36.27 31.12 2.12
N ALA A 407 36.49 32.43 1.96
CA ALA A 407 35.98 33.42 2.89
C ALA A 407 34.44 33.45 2.87
N ASP A 408 33.85 33.42 1.67
CA ASP A 408 32.40 33.39 1.45
C ASP A 408 31.78 32.11 2.05
N LEU A 409 32.40 30.95 1.87
CA LEU A 409 31.98 29.71 2.53
C LEU A 409 32.04 29.80 4.07
N GLY A 410 32.98 30.58 4.61
CA GLY A 410 33.04 30.87 6.04
C GLY A 410 31.93 31.81 6.52
N VAL A 411 31.40 32.68 5.66
CA VAL A 411 30.18 33.46 5.93
C VAL A 411 28.99 32.51 5.99
N VAL A 412 28.81 31.67 4.96
CA VAL A 412 27.72 30.67 4.91
C VAL A 412 27.74 29.75 6.12
N ALA A 413 28.90 29.19 6.50
CA ALA A 413 28.98 28.28 7.64
C ALA A 413 28.61 28.96 8.98
N ARG A 414 28.93 30.26 9.14
CA ARG A 414 28.53 31.04 10.33
C ARG A 414 27.04 31.34 10.33
N ASP A 415 26.51 31.84 9.22
CA ASP A 415 25.08 32.08 9.05
C ASP A 415 24.26 30.82 9.36
N GLN A 416 24.61 29.68 8.76
CA GLN A 416 23.89 28.43 8.99
C GLN A 416 24.03 27.94 10.45
N ALA A 417 25.12 28.27 11.14
CA ALA A 417 25.25 28.01 12.58
C ALA A 417 24.32 28.90 13.42
N GLU A 418 24.14 30.16 13.03
CA GLU A 418 23.19 31.08 13.64
C GLU A 418 21.74 30.63 13.41
N VAL A 419 21.39 30.18 12.20
CA VAL A 419 20.09 29.57 11.89
C VAL A 419 19.81 28.36 12.78
N VAL A 420 20.79 27.46 12.95
CA VAL A 420 20.66 26.32 13.88
C VAL A 420 20.37 26.79 15.31
N SER A 421 21.12 27.79 15.80
CA SER A 421 20.91 28.34 17.14
C SER A 421 19.55 29.00 17.30
N ALA A 422 19.09 29.74 16.28
CA ALA A 422 17.81 30.44 16.27
C ALA A 422 16.63 29.47 16.29
N ILE A 423 16.66 28.42 15.45
CA ILE A 423 15.60 27.40 15.41
C ILE A 423 15.56 26.63 16.73
N THR A 424 16.72 26.17 17.23
CA THR A 424 16.80 25.42 18.50
C THR A 424 16.22 26.24 19.66
N SER A 425 16.64 27.51 19.79
CA SER A 425 16.15 28.40 20.85
C SER A 425 14.65 28.73 20.70
N GLY A 426 14.16 28.83 19.46
CA GLY A 426 12.75 29.10 19.16
C GLY A 426 11.85 27.93 19.56
N MET A 427 12.27 26.71 19.23
CA MET A 427 11.54 25.49 19.57
C MET A 427 11.56 25.23 21.09
N GLU A 428 12.69 25.39 21.77
CA GLU A 428 12.80 25.24 23.23
C GLU A 428 11.87 26.22 23.99
N ARG A 429 11.73 27.46 23.51
CA ARG A 429 10.79 28.43 24.11
C ARG A 429 9.34 27.97 23.99
N ARG A 430 8.93 27.46 22.82
CA ARG A 430 7.56 26.97 22.61
C ARG A 430 7.25 25.73 23.43
N GLU A 431 8.23 24.83 23.60
CA GLU A 431 8.08 23.70 24.52
C GLU A 431 7.91 24.17 25.98
N ALA A 432 8.68 25.16 26.42
CA ALA A 432 8.55 25.70 27.77
C ALA A 432 7.19 26.38 27.99
N ASP A 433 6.71 27.16 27.02
CA ASP A 433 5.39 27.81 27.07
C ASP A 433 4.24 26.77 27.03
N GLY A 434 4.38 25.72 26.21
CA GLY A 434 3.43 24.61 26.13
C GLY A 434 3.41 23.72 27.38
N ARG A 435 4.55 23.53 28.06
CA ARG A 435 4.63 22.87 29.37
C ARG A 435 3.99 23.72 30.47
N SER A 436 4.15 25.05 30.43
CA SER A 436 3.50 25.97 31.38
C SER A 436 1.97 25.99 31.24
N ALA A 437 1.42 25.65 30.06
CA ALA A 437 0.00 25.53 29.81
C ALA A 437 -0.59 24.14 30.17
N ARG A 438 0.24 23.14 30.49
CA ARG A 438 -0.15 21.73 30.74
C ARG A 438 0.19 21.21 32.16
N THR A 439 0.32 22.09 33.16
CA THR A 439 0.43 21.69 34.60
C THR A 439 -0.76 22.21 35.41
N PRO A 440 -1.19 21.50 36.47
CA PRO A 440 -2.52 20.92 36.58
C PRO A 440 -3.54 21.81 37.31
N GLU A 441 -4.65 22.12 36.65
CA GLU A 441 -5.91 22.51 37.31
C GLU A 441 -7.01 21.46 37.12
N GLU A 442 -6.69 20.25 36.63
CA GLU A 442 -7.69 19.18 36.37
C GLU A 442 -7.61 17.98 37.35
N ASP A 443 -7.07 18.16 38.57
CA ASP A 443 -7.17 17.14 39.64
C ASP A 443 -8.00 17.61 40.87
N GLU A 444 -8.70 18.74 40.78
CA GLU A 444 -9.70 19.13 41.78
C GLU A 444 -10.97 19.61 41.08
N GLU A 445 -11.92 18.69 40.84
CA GLU A 445 -13.37 18.83 41.15
C GLU A 445 -14.24 17.84 40.32
N GLU A 446 -15.03 17.07 41.08
CA GLU A 446 -16.23 16.24 40.75
C GLU A 446 -16.10 14.86 40.08
#